data_AF-A0A4Q5SL74-F1
#
_entry.id   AF-A0A4Q5SL74-F1
#
_cell.length_a   1.000
_cell.length_b   1.000
_cell.length_c   1.000
_cell.angle_alpha   90.00
_cell.angle_beta   90.00
_cell.angle_gamma   90.00
#
_symmetry.space_group_name_H-M   'P 1'
#
loop_
_entity.id
_entity.type
_entity.pdbx_description
1 polymer ?
#
loop_
_entity_poly.entity_id
_entity_poly.type
_entity_poly.pdbx_seq_one_letter_code
_entity_poly.pdbx_strand_id
1 'polypeptide(L)'
;NEDWAKSKPDSVYYIDFGNFCTEKDVSTNKKELAAFFAQIAHETRLGQNGQFNDGLMLRREKTEESYIYPNDEYPAVKGKKYFGRGPMQLSYNGNYGYASHCIFGNKDILLNNPELIEQDAVVAFKTAIYFWMTPQSSKPSAHDAIIGDWKPTADDRAKGRLQGFGSTINIINGALECGKGDDNPNMLDRISFYKHFLALLGVKDDNCACSCGKMVAYVY
;
A
#
# COMPACT_ATOMS: atom_id res chain seq x y z
N ASN A 1 -6.09 -9.12 24.24
CA ASN A 1 -6.73 -9.31 25.56
C ASN A 1 -7.15 -8.02 26.27
N GLU A 2 -6.96 -6.84 25.66
CA GLU A 2 -7.44 -5.58 26.20
C GLU A 2 -8.97 -5.43 26.12
N ASP A 3 -9.58 -4.80 27.12
CA ASP A 3 -11.04 -4.67 27.19
C ASP A 3 -11.63 -3.76 26.09
N TRP A 4 -10.84 -2.81 25.57
CA TRP A 4 -11.24 -1.99 24.42
C TRP A 4 -11.31 -2.79 23.11
N ALA A 5 -10.54 -3.87 22.99
CA ALA A 5 -10.55 -4.71 21.80
C ALA A 5 -11.76 -5.67 21.80
N LYS A 6 -12.27 -6.04 22.98
CA LYS A 6 -13.48 -6.87 23.14
C LYS A 6 -14.78 -6.11 22.84
N SER A 7 -14.75 -4.78 22.84
CA SER A 7 -15.95 -3.95 22.66
C SER A 7 -16.18 -3.45 21.23
N LYS A 8 -15.23 -3.68 20.32
CA LYS A 8 -15.42 -3.40 18.88
C LYS A 8 -15.84 -4.70 18.18
N PRO A 9 -16.98 -4.71 17.47
CA PRO A 9 -17.36 -5.87 16.67
C PRO A 9 -16.34 -6.10 15.55
N ASP A 10 -16.05 -7.38 15.28
CA ASP A 10 -15.21 -7.75 14.15
C ASP A 10 -15.83 -7.24 12.84
N SER A 11 -14.97 -6.74 11.95
CA SER A 11 -15.37 -6.40 10.58
C SER A 11 -14.94 -7.53 9.66
N VAL A 12 -15.88 -8.04 8.86
CA VAL A 12 -15.61 -9.09 7.88
C VAL A 12 -15.59 -8.46 6.49
N TYR A 13 -14.51 -8.71 5.75
CA TYR A 13 -14.34 -8.25 4.38
C TYR A 13 -14.18 -9.47 3.47
N TYR A 14 -14.91 -9.48 2.36
CA TYR A 14 -14.68 -10.41 1.26
C TYR A 14 -13.85 -9.68 0.21
N ILE A 15 -12.64 -10.18 -0.04
CA ILE A 15 -11.71 -9.58 -1.00
C ILE A 15 -11.54 -10.55 -2.15
N ASP A 16 -11.99 -10.15 -3.34
CA ASP A 16 -11.69 -10.87 -4.58
C ASP A 16 -10.47 -10.24 -5.23
N PHE A 17 -9.30 -10.87 -5.10
CA PHE A 17 -8.08 -10.39 -5.76
C PHE A 17 -8.18 -10.43 -7.29
N GLY A 18 -9.15 -11.14 -7.86
CA GLY A 18 -9.47 -11.12 -9.28
C GLY A 18 -9.96 -9.75 -9.76
N ASN A 19 -10.50 -8.91 -8.87
CA ASN A 19 -11.00 -7.57 -9.17
C ASN A 19 -9.90 -6.53 -9.45
N PHE A 20 -8.66 -6.82 -9.04
CA PHE A 20 -7.53 -5.93 -9.28
C PHE A 20 -7.38 -5.60 -10.77
N CYS A 21 -7.57 -4.33 -11.14
CA CYS A 21 -7.55 -3.84 -12.52
C CYS A 21 -8.58 -4.51 -13.46
N THR A 22 -9.67 -5.07 -12.93
CA THR A 22 -10.72 -5.71 -13.75
C THR A 22 -12.16 -5.34 -13.34
N GLU A 23 -12.36 -4.69 -12.20
CA GLU A 23 -13.69 -4.48 -11.62
C GLU A 23 -14.55 -3.43 -12.34
N LYS A 24 -13.92 -2.43 -12.97
CA LYS A 24 -14.63 -1.30 -13.60
C LYS A 24 -14.44 -1.30 -15.11
N ASP A 25 -14.81 -0.19 -15.74
CA ASP A 25 -14.55 0.02 -17.15
C ASP A 25 -13.04 0.12 -17.44
N VAL A 26 -12.67 -0.03 -18.72
CA VAL A 26 -11.26 -0.06 -19.17
C VAL A 26 -10.49 1.20 -18.74
N SER A 27 -11.12 2.37 -18.74
CA SER A 27 -10.47 3.62 -18.33
C SER A 27 -10.16 3.58 -16.83
N THR A 28 -11.13 3.20 -16.00
CA THR A 28 -10.94 3.10 -14.55
C THR A 28 -9.92 2.02 -14.17
N ASN A 29 -9.93 0.87 -14.84
CA ASN A 29 -8.96 -0.20 -14.59
C ASN A 29 -7.52 0.22 -14.98
N LYS A 30 -7.35 0.96 -16.08
CA LYS A 30 -6.05 1.55 -16.44
C LYS A 30 -5.58 2.60 -15.44
N LYS A 31 -6.51 3.40 -14.91
CA LYS A 31 -6.23 4.39 -13.87
C LYS A 31 -5.75 3.71 -12.58
N GLU A 32 -6.41 2.63 -12.18
CA GLU A 32 -5.96 1.79 -11.06
C GLU A 32 -4.54 1.25 -11.32
N LEU A 33 -4.28 0.69 -12.49
CA LEU A 33 -2.96 0.17 -12.86
C LEU A 33 -1.89 1.27 -12.80
N ALA A 34 -2.18 2.47 -13.31
CA ALA A 34 -1.27 3.63 -13.21
C ALA A 34 -0.97 3.98 -11.76
N ALA A 35 -1.99 3.98 -10.89
CA ALA A 35 -1.83 4.29 -9.47
C ALA A 35 -0.99 3.22 -8.76
N PHE A 36 -1.29 1.94 -8.96
CA PHE A 36 -0.53 0.84 -8.39
C PHE A 36 0.95 0.89 -8.82
N PHE A 37 1.20 1.07 -10.14
CA PHE A 37 2.56 1.21 -10.65
C PHE A 37 3.29 2.44 -10.11
N ALA A 38 2.59 3.56 -9.93
CA ALA A 38 3.20 4.75 -9.35
C ALA A 38 3.69 4.53 -7.92
N GLN A 39 2.87 3.85 -7.11
CA GLN A 39 3.23 3.55 -5.73
C GLN A 39 4.43 2.60 -5.66
N ILE A 40 4.37 1.46 -6.35
CA ILE A 40 5.48 0.50 -6.29
C ILE A 40 6.76 1.05 -6.92
N ALA A 41 6.66 1.90 -7.94
CA ALA A 41 7.82 2.54 -8.55
C ALA A 41 8.50 3.47 -7.54
N HIS A 42 7.73 4.30 -6.83
CA HIS A 42 8.27 5.15 -5.77
C HIS A 42 8.95 4.33 -4.66
N GLU A 43 8.29 3.29 -4.15
CA GLU A 43 8.83 2.43 -3.08
C GLU A 43 10.18 1.77 -3.44
N THR A 44 10.44 1.55 -4.72
CA THR A 44 11.54 0.69 -5.17
C THR A 44 12.53 1.39 -6.09
N ARG A 45 12.42 2.72 -6.25
CA ARG A 45 13.29 3.44 -7.18
C ARG A 45 14.73 3.59 -6.69
N LEU A 46 15.67 3.59 -7.65
CA LEU A 46 17.09 3.83 -7.37
C LEU A 46 17.47 5.30 -7.62
N GLY A 47 17.13 6.17 -6.67
CA GLY A 47 17.39 7.62 -6.75
C GLY A 47 16.26 8.39 -7.44
N GLN A 48 16.38 9.70 -7.60
CA GLN A 48 15.39 10.55 -8.27
C GLN A 48 16.08 11.35 -9.39
N ASN A 49 15.88 10.93 -10.65
CA ASN A 49 16.50 11.58 -11.83
C ASN A 49 15.46 12.22 -12.78
N GLY A 50 14.17 12.17 -12.43
CA GLY A 50 13.06 12.69 -13.23
C GLY A 50 12.69 11.89 -14.49
N GLN A 51 13.32 10.73 -14.74
CA GLN A 51 13.13 9.93 -15.95
C GLN A 51 12.07 8.82 -15.80
N PHE A 52 11.54 8.60 -14.59
CA PHE A 52 10.50 7.61 -14.24
C PHE A 52 10.75 6.18 -14.76
N ASN A 53 12.01 5.83 -15.01
CA ASN A 53 12.45 4.55 -15.59
C ASN A 53 13.26 3.68 -14.61
N ASP A 54 13.20 4.04 -13.34
CA ASP A 54 14.03 3.51 -12.26
C ASP A 54 13.22 2.82 -11.16
N GLY A 55 11.90 2.68 -11.32
CA GLY A 55 11.05 1.86 -10.46
C GLY A 55 11.38 0.36 -10.58
N LEU A 56 11.07 -0.41 -9.54
CA LEU A 56 11.36 -1.85 -9.40
C LEU A 56 12.85 -2.23 -9.42
N MET A 57 13.75 -1.27 -9.18
CA MET A 57 15.20 -1.51 -9.12
C MET A 57 15.65 -2.06 -7.77
N LEU A 58 14.93 -1.74 -6.69
CA LEU A 58 15.19 -2.24 -5.35
C LEU A 58 14.21 -3.36 -4.98
N ARG A 59 14.75 -4.54 -4.64
CA ARG A 59 13.95 -5.68 -4.14
C ARG A 59 13.75 -5.66 -2.62
N ARG A 60 14.59 -4.92 -1.91
CA ARG A 60 14.57 -4.78 -0.46
C ARG A 60 15.10 -3.43 -0.02
N GLU A 61 14.74 -3.04 1.19
CA GLU A 61 15.28 -1.89 1.88
C GLU A 61 16.77 -2.09 2.19
N LYS A 62 17.56 -1.01 2.08
CA LYS A 62 18.98 -0.99 2.44
C LYS A 62 19.12 -0.63 3.93
N THR A 63 18.80 -1.59 4.79
CA THR A 63 18.81 -1.40 6.25
C THR A 63 19.32 -2.63 6.97
N GLU A 64 19.78 -2.43 8.21
CA GLU A 64 20.10 -3.51 9.15
C GLU A 64 19.04 -3.68 10.25
N GLU A 65 18.06 -2.79 10.31
CA GLU A 65 16.96 -2.83 11.27
C GLU A 65 16.13 -4.11 11.12
N SER A 66 15.61 -4.61 12.25
CA SER A 66 14.89 -5.88 12.28
C SER A 66 13.42 -5.76 11.90
N TYR A 67 12.81 -4.59 12.11
CA TYR A 67 11.37 -4.35 11.93
C TYR A 67 10.52 -5.38 12.67
N ILE A 68 10.88 -5.68 13.92
CA ILE A 68 10.10 -6.56 14.79
C ILE A 68 9.27 -5.72 15.75
N TYR A 69 7.97 -6.01 15.82
CA TYR A 69 7.04 -5.45 16.79
C TYR A 69 6.33 -6.58 17.55
N PRO A 70 6.05 -6.43 18.86
CA PRO A 70 5.27 -7.42 19.62
C PRO A 70 3.93 -7.71 18.95
N ASN A 71 3.68 -8.98 18.63
CA ASN A 71 2.43 -9.43 18.02
C ASN A 71 2.20 -10.89 18.40
N ASP A 72 1.10 -11.17 19.10
CA ASP A 72 0.79 -12.53 19.59
C ASP A 72 0.30 -13.46 18.47
N GLU A 73 -0.35 -12.91 17.45
CA GLU A 73 -0.91 -13.68 16.34
C GLU A 73 0.15 -14.00 15.28
N TYR A 74 1.03 -13.05 15.02
CA TYR A 74 2.10 -13.10 14.01
C TYR A 74 3.48 -12.85 14.66
N PRO A 75 3.92 -13.71 15.58
CA PRO A 75 5.18 -13.51 16.30
C PRO A 75 6.37 -13.59 15.34
N ALA A 76 7.37 -12.75 15.59
CA ALA A 76 8.63 -12.80 14.86
C ALA A 76 9.38 -14.12 15.11
N VAL A 77 9.94 -14.69 14.05
CA VAL A 77 10.75 -15.91 14.12
C VAL A 77 12.19 -15.54 14.46
N LYS A 78 12.80 -16.26 15.42
CA LYS A 78 14.17 -16.01 15.87
C LYS A 78 15.15 -16.01 14.69
N GLY A 79 15.95 -14.94 14.59
CA GLY A 79 16.97 -14.79 13.55
C GLY A 79 16.45 -14.26 12.20
N LYS A 80 15.14 -14.04 12.06
CA LYS A 80 14.55 -13.41 10.87
C LYS A 80 14.37 -11.90 11.07
N LYS A 81 14.38 -11.16 9.95
CA LYS A 81 14.19 -9.70 9.89
C LYS A 81 13.10 -9.38 8.88
N TYR A 82 12.26 -8.39 9.18
CA TYR A 82 11.04 -8.05 8.42
C TYR A 82 11.10 -6.62 7.87
N PHE A 83 12.29 -6.15 7.47
CA PHE A 83 12.46 -4.89 6.73
C PHE A 83 11.76 -4.92 5.37
N GLY A 84 11.68 -3.78 4.69
CA GLY A 84 10.97 -3.64 3.42
C GLY A 84 11.44 -4.63 2.35
N ARG A 85 10.50 -5.38 1.77
CA ARG A 85 10.75 -6.27 0.61
C ARG A 85 9.66 -6.17 -0.45
N GLY A 86 10.05 -6.43 -1.70
CA GLY A 86 9.15 -6.48 -2.84
C GLY A 86 8.62 -5.10 -3.27
N PRO A 87 7.69 -5.09 -4.24
CA PRO A 87 7.21 -3.86 -4.89
C PRO A 87 6.58 -2.83 -3.94
N MET A 88 5.90 -3.28 -2.87
CA MET A 88 5.27 -2.39 -1.88
C MET A 88 6.10 -2.24 -0.60
N GLN A 89 7.36 -2.70 -0.60
CA GLN A 89 8.26 -2.68 0.57
C GLN A 89 7.58 -3.17 1.86
N LEU A 90 6.94 -4.35 1.79
CA LEU A 90 6.23 -4.95 2.93
C LEU A 90 7.19 -5.04 4.13
N SER A 91 6.76 -4.48 5.26
CA SER A 91 7.57 -4.30 6.47
C SER A 91 6.81 -4.73 7.72
N TYR A 92 7.53 -5.16 8.76
CA TYR A 92 7.04 -5.67 10.05
C TYR A 92 6.46 -7.09 10.06
N ASN A 93 6.79 -7.88 11.10
CA ASN A 93 6.35 -9.28 11.26
C ASN A 93 4.83 -9.47 11.15
N GLY A 94 4.04 -8.56 11.73
CA GLY A 94 2.58 -8.59 11.63
C GLY A 94 2.08 -8.59 10.18
N ASN A 95 2.66 -7.73 9.35
CA ASN A 95 2.28 -7.63 7.94
C ASN A 95 2.75 -8.83 7.12
N TYR A 96 3.95 -9.36 7.40
CA TYR A 96 4.42 -10.59 6.75
C TYR A 96 3.53 -11.78 7.09
N GLY A 97 3.19 -11.96 8.36
CA GLY A 97 2.33 -13.05 8.81
C GLY A 97 0.92 -12.95 8.25
N TYR A 98 0.31 -11.77 8.27
CA TYR A 98 -1.04 -11.59 7.76
C TYR A 98 -1.09 -11.74 6.23
N ALA A 99 -0.12 -11.15 5.50
CA ALA A 99 0.03 -11.39 4.05
C ALA A 99 0.19 -12.88 3.73
N SER A 100 1.02 -13.59 4.50
CA SER A 100 1.24 -15.03 4.33
C SER A 100 -0.05 -15.82 4.54
N HIS A 101 -0.83 -15.46 5.55
CA HIS A 101 -2.12 -16.08 5.82
C HIS A 101 -3.08 -15.89 4.63
N CYS A 102 -3.23 -14.65 4.13
CA CYS A 102 -4.11 -14.37 3.01
C CYS A 102 -3.67 -15.04 1.70
N ILE A 103 -2.36 -15.08 1.42
CA ILE A 103 -1.82 -15.55 0.13
C ILE A 103 -1.72 -17.08 0.08
N PHE A 104 -1.37 -17.72 1.21
CA PHE A 104 -1.04 -19.15 1.24
C PHE A 104 -1.96 -19.98 2.13
N GLY A 105 -2.89 -19.35 2.86
CA GLY A 105 -3.67 -20.02 3.91
C GLY A 105 -2.81 -20.44 5.11
N ASN A 106 -1.58 -19.91 5.22
CA ASN A 106 -0.63 -20.26 6.26
C ASN A 106 0.23 -19.05 6.63
N LYS A 107 0.09 -18.56 7.86
CA LYS A 107 0.83 -17.39 8.37
C LYS A 107 2.34 -17.61 8.48
N ASP A 108 2.78 -18.85 8.60
CA ASP A 108 4.16 -19.19 8.95
C ASP A 108 5.13 -19.15 7.76
N ILE A 109 4.64 -19.14 6.51
CA ILE A 109 5.50 -19.22 5.32
C ILE A 109 6.40 -17.98 5.21
N LEU A 110 5.82 -16.77 5.21
CA LEU A 110 6.60 -15.53 5.15
C LEU A 110 7.16 -15.11 6.51
N LEU A 111 6.62 -15.61 7.62
CA LEU A 111 7.25 -15.43 8.94
C LEU A 111 8.58 -16.19 9.03
N ASN A 112 8.60 -17.45 8.58
CA ASN A 112 9.81 -18.27 8.57
C ASN A 112 10.76 -17.93 7.42
N ASN A 113 10.25 -17.50 6.26
CA ASN A 113 11.05 -17.24 5.06
C ASN A 113 10.71 -15.87 4.45
N PRO A 114 10.93 -14.76 5.17
CA PRO A 114 10.64 -13.42 4.64
C PRO A 114 11.42 -13.09 3.35
N GLU A 115 12.60 -13.68 3.17
CA GLU A 115 13.42 -13.60 1.96
C GLU A 115 12.74 -14.15 0.70
N LEU A 116 11.68 -14.96 0.83
CA LEU A 116 10.93 -15.48 -0.32
C LEU A 116 10.37 -14.35 -1.19
N ILE A 117 10.03 -13.20 -0.59
CA ILE A 117 9.57 -11.99 -1.31
C ILE A 117 10.68 -11.43 -2.22
N GLU A 118 11.96 -11.61 -1.90
CA GLU A 118 13.08 -11.16 -2.75
C GLU A 118 13.45 -12.16 -3.86
N GLN A 119 13.13 -13.44 -3.63
CA GLN A 119 13.59 -14.58 -4.44
C GLN A 119 12.56 -15.02 -5.48
N ASP A 120 11.26 -14.87 -5.19
CA ASP A 120 10.16 -15.27 -6.06
C ASP A 120 9.34 -14.04 -6.47
N ALA A 121 9.37 -13.71 -7.76
CA ALA A 121 8.66 -12.56 -8.31
C ALA A 121 7.13 -12.68 -8.20
N VAL A 122 6.57 -13.89 -8.28
CA VAL A 122 5.13 -14.11 -8.13
C VAL A 122 4.72 -13.83 -6.69
N VAL A 123 5.50 -14.31 -5.71
CA VAL A 123 5.27 -13.98 -4.29
C VAL A 123 5.42 -12.49 -4.05
N ALA A 124 6.44 -11.85 -4.63
CA ALA A 124 6.66 -10.41 -4.50
C ALA A 124 5.47 -9.58 -4.99
N PHE A 125 4.92 -9.88 -6.16
CA PHE A 125 3.74 -9.17 -6.66
C PHE A 125 2.47 -9.54 -5.92
N LYS A 126 2.31 -10.80 -5.47
CA LYS A 126 1.18 -11.19 -4.62
C LYS A 126 1.13 -10.39 -3.33
N THR A 127 2.27 -10.11 -2.67
CA THR A 127 2.26 -9.29 -1.45
C THR A 127 1.92 -7.83 -1.73
N ALA A 128 2.35 -7.27 -2.86
CA ALA A 128 2.00 -5.91 -3.26
C ALA A 128 0.50 -5.78 -3.60
N ILE A 129 -0.06 -6.72 -4.37
CA ILE A 129 -1.50 -6.75 -4.70
C ILE A 129 -2.33 -7.03 -3.45
N TYR A 130 -1.87 -7.93 -2.57
CA TYR A 130 -2.49 -8.16 -1.26
C TYR A 130 -2.64 -6.84 -0.50
N PHE A 131 -1.57 -6.07 -0.33
CA PHE A 131 -1.63 -4.80 0.38
C PHE A 131 -2.58 -3.82 -0.29
N TRP A 132 -2.54 -3.73 -1.62
CA TRP A 132 -3.38 -2.82 -2.40
C TRP A 132 -4.89 -3.07 -2.23
N MET A 133 -5.28 -4.35 -2.24
CA MET A 133 -6.67 -4.78 -2.19
C MET A 133 -7.23 -4.90 -0.76
N THR A 134 -6.36 -4.92 0.26
CA THR A 134 -6.79 -5.25 1.64
C THR A 134 -6.97 -4.00 2.51
N PRO A 135 -8.19 -3.73 3.03
CA PRO A 135 -8.40 -2.68 4.03
C PRO A 135 -7.68 -3.03 5.35
N GLN A 136 -7.21 -2.02 6.06
CA GLN A 136 -6.41 -2.19 7.29
C GLN A 136 -6.95 -1.32 8.42
N SER A 137 -7.61 -1.94 9.40
CA SER A 137 -8.24 -1.24 10.52
C SER A 137 -9.21 -0.16 10.02
N SER A 138 -8.90 1.13 10.22
CA SER A 138 -9.70 2.26 9.74
C SER A 138 -9.39 2.71 8.31
N LYS A 139 -8.33 2.15 7.69
CA LYS A 139 -7.95 2.45 6.31
C LYS A 139 -8.83 1.64 5.35
N PRO A 140 -9.44 2.26 4.31
CA PRO A 140 -9.99 1.51 3.20
C PRO A 140 -8.85 0.82 2.41
N SER A 141 -9.21 -0.05 1.46
CA SER A 141 -8.23 -0.55 0.49
C SER A 141 -7.80 0.58 -0.45
N ALA A 142 -6.57 0.51 -0.97
CA ALA A 142 -6.10 1.45 -1.98
C ALA A 142 -6.86 1.25 -3.32
N HIS A 143 -7.26 0.00 -3.59
CA HIS A 143 -8.19 -0.37 -4.65
C HIS A 143 -9.47 0.46 -4.60
N ASP A 144 -10.28 0.31 -3.55
CA ASP A 144 -11.57 1.01 -3.42
C ASP A 144 -11.40 2.53 -3.46
N ALA A 145 -10.28 3.04 -2.90
CA ALA A 145 -9.96 4.46 -2.89
C ALA A 145 -9.72 5.03 -4.30
N ILE A 146 -9.07 4.29 -5.21
CA ILE A 146 -8.78 4.78 -6.56
C ILE A 146 -9.92 4.49 -7.56
N ILE A 147 -10.63 3.37 -7.41
CA ILE A 147 -11.68 2.98 -8.37
C ILE A 147 -13.02 3.68 -8.13
N GLY A 148 -13.20 4.33 -6.97
CA GLY A 148 -14.39 5.12 -6.68
C GLY A 148 -15.40 4.46 -5.72
N ASP A 149 -15.06 3.30 -5.15
CA ASP A 149 -16.02 2.49 -4.38
C ASP A 149 -15.95 2.75 -2.87
N TRP A 150 -14.81 3.22 -2.37
CA TRP A 150 -14.73 3.67 -0.99
C TRP A 150 -15.48 4.98 -0.82
N LYS A 151 -16.56 4.97 -0.02
CA LYS A 151 -17.29 6.18 0.35
C LYS A 151 -16.69 6.77 1.63
N PRO A 152 -16.00 7.94 1.58
CA PRO A 152 -15.45 8.53 2.78
C PRO A 152 -16.53 8.77 3.84
N THR A 153 -16.23 8.48 5.10
CA THR A 153 -17.15 8.75 6.20
C THR A 153 -17.21 10.25 6.51
N ALA A 154 -18.09 10.66 7.44
CA ALA A 154 -18.08 12.04 7.93
C ALA A 154 -16.74 12.40 8.61
N ASP A 155 -16.14 11.46 9.33
CA ASP A 155 -14.82 11.64 9.96
C ASP A 155 -13.71 11.78 8.91
N ASP A 156 -13.74 10.96 7.85
CA ASP A 156 -12.78 11.07 6.75
C ASP A 156 -12.85 12.42 6.06
N ARG A 157 -14.06 12.89 5.73
CA ARG A 157 -14.26 14.22 5.13
C ARG A 157 -13.77 15.34 6.04
N ALA A 158 -14.06 15.27 7.34
CA ALA A 158 -13.57 16.25 8.31
C ALA A 158 -12.04 16.29 8.40
N LYS A 159 -11.38 15.15 8.14
CA LYS A 159 -9.93 14.97 8.08
C LYS A 159 -9.34 15.23 6.69
N GLY A 160 -10.14 15.68 5.74
CA GLY A 160 -9.74 15.94 4.35
C GLY A 160 -9.42 14.67 3.55
N ARG A 161 -9.70 13.47 4.07
CA ARG A 161 -9.48 12.20 3.36
C ARG A 161 -10.61 11.98 2.35
N LEU A 162 -10.26 12.07 1.07
CA LEU A 162 -11.19 12.06 -0.06
C LEU A 162 -10.83 10.97 -1.06
N GLN A 163 -11.78 10.55 -1.89
CA GLN A 163 -11.54 9.62 -3.00
C GLN A 163 -10.38 10.07 -3.89
N GLY A 164 -9.55 9.13 -4.37
CA GLY A 164 -8.52 9.38 -5.38
C GLY A 164 -7.09 9.06 -4.94
N PHE A 165 -6.12 9.45 -5.77
CA PHE A 165 -4.72 9.03 -5.64
C PHE A 165 -4.06 9.52 -4.34
N GLY A 166 -4.41 10.71 -3.84
CA GLY A 166 -3.90 11.20 -2.55
C GLY A 166 -4.25 10.28 -1.38
N SER A 167 -5.42 9.63 -1.41
CA SER A 167 -5.79 8.66 -0.38
C SER A 167 -4.95 7.39 -0.45
N THR A 168 -4.53 6.93 -1.64
CA THR A 168 -3.64 5.77 -1.74
C THR A 168 -2.28 6.07 -1.10
N ILE A 169 -1.75 7.30 -1.25
CA ILE A 169 -0.53 7.74 -0.56
C ILE A 169 -0.74 7.70 0.97
N ASN A 170 -1.86 8.21 1.46
CA ASN A 170 -2.17 8.22 2.89
C ASN A 170 -2.31 6.80 3.48
N ILE A 171 -2.94 5.88 2.73
CA ILE A 171 -3.06 4.46 3.12
C ILE A 171 -1.68 3.82 3.24
N ILE A 172 -0.80 4.04 2.26
CA ILE A 172 0.54 3.44 2.19
C ILE A 172 1.49 4.04 3.23
N ASN A 173 1.67 5.36 3.25
CA ASN A 173 2.70 6.01 4.07
C ASN A 173 2.28 7.39 4.63
N GLY A 174 1.00 7.56 4.96
CA GLY A 174 0.43 8.85 5.35
C GLY A 174 1.10 9.52 6.54
N ALA A 175 1.62 8.77 7.51
CA ALA A 175 2.28 9.33 8.69
C ALA A 175 3.53 10.16 8.33
N LEU A 176 4.25 9.77 7.27
CA LEU A 176 5.45 10.44 6.80
C LEU A 176 5.16 11.49 5.72
N GLU A 177 4.12 11.28 4.91
CA GLU A 177 3.94 12.04 3.66
C GLU A 177 2.72 12.97 3.66
N CYS A 178 1.68 12.66 4.43
CA CYS A 178 0.40 13.38 4.38
C CYS A 178 0.21 14.33 5.57
N GLY A 179 -0.51 15.43 5.33
CA GLY A 179 -0.65 16.51 6.31
C GLY A 179 0.66 17.28 6.54
N LYS A 180 1.60 17.22 5.58
CA LYS A 180 2.93 17.84 5.65
C LYS A 180 3.10 19.03 4.68
N GLY A 181 2.03 19.46 4.01
CA GLY A 181 2.08 20.45 2.94
C GLY A 181 2.09 19.83 1.55
N ASP A 182 1.73 20.63 0.55
CA ASP A 182 1.66 20.20 -0.86
C ASP A 182 3.05 20.12 -1.53
N ASP A 183 4.10 20.58 -0.85
CA ASP A 183 5.50 20.59 -1.27
C ASP A 183 6.30 19.38 -0.75
N ASN A 184 5.65 18.41 -0.11
CA ASN A 184 6.31 17.18 0.35
C ASN A 184 6.93 16.41 -0.85
N PRO A 185 8.26 16.19 -0.87
CA PRO A 185 8.94 15.64 -2.04
C PRO A 185 8.56 14.19 -2.33
N ASN A 186 8.30 13.36 -1.31
CA ASN A 186 7.92 11.96 -1.51
C ASN A 186 6.52 11.85 -2.12
N MET A 187 5.58 12.65 -1.61
CA MET A 187 4.23 12.75 -2.17
C MET A 187 4.29 13.22 -3.63
N LEU A 188 5.05 14.29 -3.91
CA LEU A 188 5.21 14.82 -5.27
C LEU A 188 5.84 13.80 -6.22
N ASP A 189 6.75 12.96 -5.74
CA ASP A 189 7.36 11.91 -6.52
C ASP A 189 6.34 10.83 -6.94
N ARG A 190 5.52 10.34 -6.00
CA ARG A 190 4.41 9.41 -6.27
C ARG A 190 3.43 10.00 -7.30
N ILE A 191 3.05 11.26 -7.12
CA ILE A 191 2.14 11.97 -8.05
C ILE A 191 2.75 12.07 -9.45
N SER A 192 4.07 12.27 -9.53
CA SER A 192 4.76 12.42 -10.80
C SER A 192 4.83 11.09 -11.56
N PHE A 193 5.10 9.97 -10.87
CA PHE A 193 4.95 8.64 -11.48
C PHE A 193 3.53 8.37 -11.93
N TYR A 194 2.53 8.73 -11.13
CA TYR A 194 1.13 8.51 -11.49
C TYR A 194 0.76 9.22 -12.79
N LYS A 195 1.11 10.50 -12.90
CA LYS A 195 0.91 11.27 -14.14
C LYS A 195 1.67 10.68 -15.32
N HIS A 196 2.89 10.20 -15.10
CA HIS A 196 3.67 9.52 -16.13
C HIS A 196 2.97 8.25 -16.64
N PHE A 197 2.50 7.38 -15.73
CA PHE A 197 1.83 6.14 -16.11
C PHE A 197 0.44 6.37 -16.72
N LEU A 198 -0.32 7.37 -16.25
CA LEU A 198 -1.57 7.79 -16.91
C LEU A 198 -1.32 8.14 -18.38
N ALA A 199 -0.28 8.94 -18.65
CA ALA A 199 0.09 9.33 -20.00
C ALA A 199 0.50 8.12 -20.87
N LEU A 200 1.30 7.21 -20.34
CA LEU A 200 1.71 5.98 -21.06
C LEU A 200 0.53 5.06 -21.38
N LEU A 201 -0.45 4.95 -20.47
CA LEU A 201 -1.62 4.09 -20.65
C LEU A 201 -2.74 4.75 -21.49
N GLY A 202 -2.57 6.03 -21.84
CA GLY A 202 -3.53 6.81 -22.62
C GLY A 202 -4.83 7.07 -21.87
N VAL A 203 -4.77 7.26 -20.56
CA VAL A 203 -5.93 7.52 -19.68
C VAL A 203 -5.77 8.87 -19.00
N LYS A 204 -6.89 9.56 -18.75
CA LYS A 204 -6.93 10.80 -17.97
C LYS A 204 -7.58 10.57 -16.62
N ASP A 205 -7.10 11.34 -15.64
CA ASP A 205 -7.76 11.52 -14.35
C ASP A 205 -7.93 13.02 -14.13
N ASP A 206 -9.02 13.57 -14.68
CA ASP A 206 -9.25 15.02 -14.74
C ASP A 206 -9.36 15.66 -13.35
N ASN A 207 -9.85 14.90 -12.36
CA ASN A 207 -9.89 15.36 -10.98
C ASN A 207 -8.53 15.16 -10.30
N CYS A 208 -7.81 14.09 -10.63
CA CYS A 208 -6.55 13.61 -10.01
C CYS A 208 -6.73 13.28 -8.51
N ALA A 209 -7.28 14.22 -7.73
CA ALA A 209 -7.38 14.20 -6.28
C ALA A 209 -6.06 13.68 -5.66
N CYS A 210 -4.95 14.18 -6.20
CA CYS A 210 -3.65 13.54 -6.11
C CYS A 210 -2.86 13.92 -4.86
N SER A 211 -3.08 15.12 -4.33
CA SER A 211 -2.37 15.56 -3.12
C SER A 211 -2.99 14.95 -1.87
N CYS A 212 -2.13 14.49 -0.96
CA CYS A 212 -2.48 14.20 0.43
C CYS A 212 -1.92 15.24 1.42
N GLY A 213 -1.36 16.35 0.93
CA GLY A 213 -0.63 17.35 1.72
C GLY A 213 -1.44 17.99 2.85
N LYS A 214 -2.78 17.99 2.73
CA LYS A 214 -3.73 18.49 3.73
C LYS A 214 -4.57 17.39 4.40
N MET A 215 -4.37 16.13 4.01
CA MET A 215 -5.08 15.01 4.61
C MET A 215 -4.48 14.67 5.96
N VAL A 216 -5.31 14.50 6.99
CA VAL A 216 -4.83 13.92 8.25
C VAL A 216 -4.44 12.46 8.00
N ALA A 217 -3.25 12.09 8.44
CA ALA A 217 -2.74 10.72 8.31
C ALA A 217 -3.66 9.73 9.05
N TYR A 218 -3.82 8.52 8.50
CA TYR A 218 -4.31 7.41 9.31
C TYR A 218 -3.28 7.06 10.39
N VAL A 219 -3.74 6.95 11.64
CA VAL A 219 -2.97 6.46 12.78
C VAL A 219 -3.44 5.05 13.11
N TYR A 220 -2.47 4.19 13.44
CA TYR A 220 -2.72 2.83 13.91
C TYR A 220 -3.14 2.82 15.38
#